data_AF-A0A2E2QDB3-F1
#
_entry.id   AF-A0A2E2QDB3-F1
#
_cell.length_a   1.000
_cell.length_b   1.000
_cell.length_c   1.000
_cell.angle_alpha   90.00
_cell.angle_beta   90.00
_cell.angle_gamma   90.00
#
_symmetry.space_group_name_H-M   'P 1'
#
loop_
_entity.id
_entity.type
_entity.pdbx_description
1 polymer ?
#
loop_
_entity_poly.entity_id
_entity_poly.type
_entity_poly.pdbx_seq_one_letter_code
_entity_poly.pdbx_strand_id
1 'polypeptide(L)'
;MRQISLEKLQNFTADFLKNAKNQVKSMSFCVVFHSGQNIREKLIKQVIADYQKHPSERALKYIAAKAPLSVHSGIMGVSCANIKAMFGLGTKADYHALLAINTNEIKRSKDLEMLLLKAVSHALDIADKYETKFNAKSATYFPIIAKENPLNRAHINLKSDIFAAIVRYFSGEKDAIDNIAKERSARALEPKTRFAPEEYPFLMAIETLKYTLDDLESKPGAGQIYAKAREISKKVMTTFEISQIHQWWNFAKSAQDMAWRGHKAEDIISFAINTSDDPYIRATGLLMADVLGIEPNADLDLYNQHNTFATHEQNARAHKKAVDELFEKIVDEAVRKDDSRPIYDAANSQNLKLTEGKVLGWCAHALQAAGKRFDHQRKEGIQAIDLIRDEFVEQIEDSLWDTLNEFSEEVIKSTRKDGMLSTDDVIGIAQANPHFTVLLNSIMATLNDPGYIAKLEAANDMAPKGPAPAAGPSFAKTGPQNQPNLGPKTQPSFAPSLGLGGGGGSRSTHKKRPLPKKESVEDLDQKEDQ
;
A
#
# COMPACT_ATOMS: atom_id res chain seq x y z
N MET A 1 -4.53 4.06 -24.57
CA MET A 1 -5.65 3.16 -24.21
C MET A 1 -6.95 3.95 -24.21
N ARG A 2 -7.99 3.50 -24.90
CA ARG A 2 -9.33 4.14 -24.82
C ARG A 2 -9.97 3.79 -23.47
N GLN A 3 -10.34 4.81 -22.70
CA GLN A 3 -11.06 4.61 -21.44
C GLN A 3 -12.44 4.00 -21.71
N ILE A 4 -12.86 3.00 -20.94
CA ILE A 4 -14.20 2.41 -21.04
C ILE A 4 -15.21 3.50 -20.66
N SER A 5 -16.25 3.71 -21.48
CA SER A 5 -17.26 4.73 -21.17
C SER A 5 -18.04 4.35 -19.90
N LEU A 6 -18.45 5.36 -19.14
CA LEU A 6 -19.24 5.17 -17.90
C LEU A 6 -20.51 4.35 -18.17
N GLU A 7 -21.21 4.62 -19.27
CA GLU A 7 -22.41 3.90 -19.68
C GLU A 7 -22.14 2.39 -19.87
N LYS A 8 -21.01 2.03 -20.50
CA LYS A 8 -20.63 0.61 -20.66
C LYS A 8 -20.33 -0.05 -19.33
N LEU A 9 -19.67 0.65 -18.41
CA LEU A 9 -19.42 0.14 -17.06
C LEU A 9 -20.73 -0.07 -16.29
N GLN A 10 -21.66 0.88 -16.39
CA GLN A 10 -22.98 0.82 -15.74
C GLN A 10 -23.82 -0.35 -16.27
N ASN A 11 -23.92 -0.50 -17.60
CA ASN A 11 -24.67 -1.58 -18.22
C ASN A 11 -24.10 -2.95 -17.86
N PHE A 12 -22.78 -3.12 -17.99
CA PHE A 12 -22.11 -4.36 -17.59
C PHE A 12 -22.36 -4.70 -16.12
N THR A 13 -22.23 -3.71 -15.23
CA THR A 13 -22.44 -3.91 -13.79
C THR A 13 -23.89 -4.28 -13.47
N ALA A 14 -24.86 -3.63 -14.12
CA ALA A 14 -26.27 -3.93 -13.93
C ALA A 14 -26.60 -5.36 -14.35
N ASP A 15 -26.15 -5.79 -15.53
CA ASP A 15 -26.38 -7.15 -16.04
C ASP A 15 -25.70 -8.21 -15.16
N PHE A 16 -24.45 -7.96 -14.77
CA PHE A 16 -23.69 -8.83 -13.89
C PHE A 16 -24.40 -9.04 -12.54
N LEU A 17 -24.79 -7.95 -11.87
CA LEU A 17 -25.40 -8.01 -10.55
C LEU A 17 -26.84 -8.54 -10.59
N LYS A 18 -27.57 -8.31 -11.69
CA LYS A 18 -28.87 -8.95 -11.94
C LYS A 18 -28.72 -10.48 -12.03
N ASN A 19 -27.71 -10.95 -12.77
CA ASN A 19 -27.43 -12.39 -12.84
C ASN A 19 -27.06 -12.96 -11.46
N ALA A 20 -26.14 -12.31 -10.74
CA ALA A 20 -25.76 -12.74 -9.39
C ALA A 20 -26.97 -12.81 -8.45
N LYS A 21 -27.80 -11.74 -8.39
CA LYS A 21 -29.00 -11.65 -7.55
C LYS A 21 -30.00 -12.79 -7.78
N ASN A 22 -30.10 -13.30 -9.01
CA ASN A 22 -31.02 -14.41 -9.33
C ASN A 22 -30.53 -15.77 -8.81
N GLN A 23 -29.23 -15.89 -8.51
CA GLN A 23 -28.60 -17.15 -8.12
C GLN A 23 -28.21 -17.21 -6.64
N VAL A 24 -27.94 -16.06 -6.02
CA VAL A 24 -27.63 -15.98 -4.59
C VAL A 24 -28.81 -15.38 -3.83
N LYS A 25 -28.92 -15.69 -2.53
CA LYS A 25 -29.94 -15.17 -1.58
C LYS A 25 -30.33 -13.73 -1.94
N SER A 26 -31.59 -13.34 -1.74
CA SER A 26 -32.18 -12.00 -2.03
C SER A 26 -31.31 -10.81 -1.61
N MET A 27 -30.28 -10.56 -2.43
CA MET A 27 -29.22 -9.60 -2.24
C MET A 27 -29.30 -8.67 -3.44
N SER A 28 -29.66 -7.44 -3.16
CA SER A 28 -29.66 -6.36 -4.12
C SER A 28 -28.39 -5.52 -3.92
N PHE A 29 -27.97 -4.81 -4.96
CA PHE A 29 -26.76 -4.01 -4.93
C PHE A 29 -27.11 -2.58 -5.34
N CYS A 30 -26.72 -1.62 -4.51
CA CYS A 30 -26.70 -0.20 -4.85
C CYS A 30 -25.26 0.16 -5.25
N VAL A 31 -25.05 0.50 -6.52
CA VAL A 31 -23.71 0.77 -7.05
C VAL A 31 -23.56 2.26 -7.36
N VAL A 32 -22.49 2.86 -6.86
CA VAL A 32 -22.19 4.27 -7.06
C VAL A 32 -20.83 4.42 -7.73
N PHE A 33 -20.84 4.96 -8.95
CA PHE A 33 -19.62 5.25 -9.69
C PHE A 33 -19.08 6.63 -9.31
N HIS A 34 -17.76 6.73 -9.08
CA HIS A 34 -17.09 7.99 -8.77
C HIS A 34 -15.70 8.10 -9.39
N SER A 35 -15.19 9.32 -9.44
CA SER A 35 -13.84 9.67 -9.93
C SER A 35 -12.92 10.16 -8.81
N GLY A 36 -13.33 10.00 -7.53
CA GLY A 36 -12.55 10.38 -6.35
C GLY A 36 -13.01 11.66 -5.65
N GLN A 37 -13.92 12.43 -6.26
CA GLN A 37 -14.48 13.66 -5.69
C GLN A 37 -15.92 13.47 -5.20
N ASN A 38 -16.25 14.13 -4.09
CA ASN A 38 -17.59 14.18 -3.49
C ASN A 38 -18.25 12.79 -3.32
N ILE A 39 -17.45 11.77 -3.03
CA ILE A 39 -17.88 10.36 -2.96
C ILE A 39 -19.08 10.21 -2.04
N ARG A 40 -19.01 10.81 -0.85
CA ARG A 40 -20.08 10.75 0.16
C ARG A 40 -21.39 11.36 -0.32
N GLU A 41 -21.33 12.53 -0.93
CA GLU A 41 -22.53 13.21 -1.44
C GLU A 41 -23.17 12.39 -2.57
N LYS A 42 -22.36 11.84 -3.48
CA LYS A 42 -22.82 10.93 -4.55
C LYS A 42 -23.47 9.67 -3.98
N LEU A 43 -22.85 9.04 -2.97
CA LEU A 43 -23.41 7.87 -2.29
C LEU A 43 -24.79 8.18 -1.69
N ILE A 44 -24.90 9.27 -0.93
CA ILE A 44 -26.16 9.65 -0.29
C ILE A 44 -27.24 9.98 -1.32
N LYS A 45 -26.91 10.73 -2.38
CA LYS A 45 -27.86 11.07 -3.46
C LYS A 45 -28.37 9.83 -4.18
N GLN A 46 -27.49 8.89 -4.53
CA GLN A 46 -27.88 7.65 -5.21
C GLN A 46 -28.75 6.78 -4.31
N VAL A 47 -28.39 6.63 -3.01
CA VAL A 47 -29.22 5.90 -2.04
C VAL A 47 -30.61 6.53 -1.94
N ILE A 48 -30.74 7.85 -1.90
CA ILE A 48 -32.05 8.53 -1.89
C ILE A 48 -32.84 8.20 -3.15
N ALA A 49 -32.21 8.26 -4.32
CA ALA A 49 -32.88 8.00 -5.60
C ALA A 49 -33.38 6.55 -5.72
N ASP A 50 -32.55 5.57 -5.36
CA ASP A 50 -32.84 4.15 -5.57
C ASP A 50 -33.70 3.54 -4.46
N TYR A 51 -33.64 4.08 -3.24
CA TYR A 51 -34.26 3.50 -2.05
C TYR A 51 -35.31 4.40 -1.40
N GLN A 52 -35.79 5.45 -2.08
CA GLN A 52 -36.81 6.33 -1.51
C GLN A 52 -38.01 5.53 -1.00
N LYS A 53 -38.34 5.68 0.30
CA LYS A 53 -39.42 4.94 0.99
C LYS A 53 -39.19 3.42 1.15
N HIS A 54 -38.02 2.91 0.76
CA HIS A 54 -37.64 1.53 1.04
C HIS A 54 -37.22 1.37 2.50
N PRO A 55 -37.56 0.26 3.19
CA PRO A 55 -37.14 0.04 4.59
C PRO A 55 -35.62 0.16 4.83
N SER A 56 -34.82 -0.18 3.81
CA SER A 56 -33.35 -0.13 3.84
C SER A 56 -32.76 1.28 3.66
N GLU A 57 -33.55 2.29 3.27
CA GLU A 57 -33.08 3.64 2.96
C GLU A 57 -32.26 4.25 4.11
N ARG A 58 -32.81 4.20 5.33
CA ARG A 58 -32.17 4.76 6.52
C ARG A 58 -30.83 4.07 6.79
N ALA A 59 -30.75 2.77 6.53
CA ALA A 59 -29.55 1.98 6.77
C ALA A 59 -28.46 2.29 5.76
N LEU A 60 -28.81 2.31 4.48
CA LEU A 60 -27.88 2.65 3.41
C LEU A 60 -27.38 4.10 3.52
N LYS A 61 -28.23 5.04 3.96
CA LYS A 61 -27.81 6.42 4.28
C LYS A 61 -26.79 6.46 5.41
N TYR A 62 -27.04 5.69 6.48
CA TYR A 62 -26.11 5.59 7.60
C TYR A 62 -24.77 5.00 7.18
N ILE A 63 -24.77 3.93 6.37
CA ILE A 63 -23.55 3.34 5.79
C ILE A 63 -22.82 4.38 4.94
N ALA A 64 -23.50 5.04 4.00
CA ALA A 64 -22.90 6.09 3.16
C ALA A 64 -22.28 7.24 3.99
N ALA A 65 -22.90 7.58 5.12
CA ALA A 65 -22.43 8.64 6.01
C ALA A 65 -21.32 8.22 6.99
N LYS A 66 -21.13 6.92 7.25
CA LYS A 66 -20.20 6.44 8.28
C LYS A 66 -19.08 5.55 7.75
N ALA A 67 -19.25 4.91 6.60
CA ALA A 67 -18.22 4.10 5.98
C ALA A 67 -16.93 4.94 5.80
N PRO A 68 -15.75 4.36 6.08
CA PRO A 68 -14.47 4.98 5.75
C PRO A 68 -14.48 5.34 4.27
N LEU A 69 -14.30 6.61 3.95
CA LEU A 69 -14.19 7.01 2.55
C LEU A 69 -12.82 6.58 2.05
N SER A 70 -12.83 5.65 1.12
CA SER A 70 -11.68 5.33 0.30
C SER A 70 -11.86 5.97 -1.07
N VAL A 71 -10.76 6.41 -1.68
CA VAL A 71 -10.76 6.68 -3.12
C VAL A 71 -10.86 5.38 -3.92
N HIS A 72 -10.70 4.22 -3.29
CA HIS A 72 -10.70 2.93 -3.93
C HIS A 72 -12.09 2.30 -4.02
N SER A 73 -12.27 1.46 -5.04
CA SER A 73 -13.49 0.67 -5.22
C SER A 73 -13.66 -0.35 -4.11
N GLY A 74 -14.88 -0.52 -3.62
CA GLY A 74 -15.14 -1.49 -2.56
C GLY A 74 -16.56 -1.44 -2.00
N ILE A 75 -16.92 -2.53 -1.32
CA ILE A 75 -18.17 -2.61 -0.58
C ILE A 75 -18.08 -1.72 0.67
N MET A 76 -19.10 -0.88 0.86
CA MET A 76 -19.20 0.05 1.99
C MET A 76 -19.94 -0.58 3.17
N GLY A 77 -20.86 -1.49 2.89
CA GLY A 77 -21.65 -2.20 3.89
C GLY A 77 -22.84 -2.90 3.27
N VAL A 78 -23.58 -3.62 4.10
CA VAL A 78 -24.82 -4.30 3.74
C VAL A 78 -25.91 -3.76 4.66
N SER A 79 -27.15 -3.72 4.20
CA SER A 79 -28.32 -3.47 5.05
C SER A 79 -29.24 -4.67 4.96
N CYS A 80 -29.97 -4.95 6.04
CA CYS A 80 -30.98 -6.00 6.04
C CYS A 80 -32.31 -5.40 6.52
N ALA A 81 -33.36 -5.61 5.73
CA ALA A 81 -34.72 -5.24 6.06
C ALA A 81 -35.65 -6.46 6.01
N ASN A 82 -36.60 -6.52 6.93
CA ASN A 82 -37.66 -7.53 6.87
C ASN A 82 -38.83 -6.98 6.03
N ILE A 83 -39.07 -7.60 4.88
CA ILE A 83 -40.20 -7.29 3.99
C ILE A 83 -41.30 -8.34 4.16
N LYS A 84 -42.57 -7.92 4.03
CA LYS A 84 -43.70 -8.87 4.03
C LYS A 84 -43.61 -9.74 2.78
N ALA A 85 -43.74 -11.05 2.94
CA ALA A 85 -43.84 -11.98 1.82
C ALA A 85 -45.13 -11.74 1.02
N MET A 86 -45.18 -12.26 -0.22
CA MET A 86 -46.38 -12.19 -1.06
C MET A 86 -47.59 -12.75 -0.29
N PHE A 87 -48.71 -12.02 -0.28
CA PHE A 87 -49.93 -12.29 0.51
C PHE A 87 -49.85 -12.08 2.03
N GLY A 88 -48.77 -11.49 2.56
CA GLY A 88 -48.69 -11.11 3.98
C GLY A 88 -48.51 -12.28 4.96
N LEU A 89 -48.41 -13.51 4.44
CA LEU A 89 -48.12 -14.72 5.21
C LEU A 89 -46.60 -14.87 5.38
N GLY A 90 -46.03 -14.06 6.27
CA GLY A 90 -44.62 -14.17 6.70
C GLY A 90 -43.76 -12.96 6.35
N THR A 91 -42.56 -12.96 6.93
CA THR A 91 -41.53 -11.94 6.71
C THR A 91 -40.31 -12.60 6.07
N LYS A 92 -39.74 -11.94 5.06
CA LYS A 92 -38.50 -12.35 4.40
C LYS A 92 -37.44 -11.28 4.63
N ALA A 93 -36.21 -11.71 4.90
CA ALA A 93 -35.06 -10.81 4.93
C ALA A 93 -34.68 -10.41 3.49
N ASP A 94 -34.54 -9.10 3.26
CA ASP A 94 -34.08 -8.49 2.02
C ASP A 94 -32.77 -7.74 2.29
N TYR A 95 -31.71 -8.13 1.61
CA TYR A 95 -30.36 -7.62 1.82
C TYR A 95 -29.98 -6.63 0.71
N HIS A 96 -29.34 -5.53 1.07
CA HIS A 96 -28.85 -4.54 0.11
C HIS A 96 -27.42 -4.13 0.42
N ALA A 97 -26.50 -4.45 -0.48
CA ALA A 97 -25.12 -4.03 -0.41
C ALA A 97 -24.93 -2.66 -1.07
N LEU A 98 -24.17 -1.76 -0.42
CA LEU A 98 -23.72 -0.50 -1.00
C LEU A 98 -22.29 -0.67 -1.51
N LEU A 99 -22.07 -0.46 -2.80
CA LEU A 99 -20.79 -0.59 -3.48
C LEU A 99 -20.39 0.76 -4.08
N ALA A 100 -19.16 1.20 -3.83
CA ALA A 100 -18.57 2.34 -4.55
C ALA A 100 -17.54 1.81 -5.56
N ILE A 101 -17.58 2.32 -6.79
CA ILE A 101 -16.65 1.95 -7.85
C ILE A 101 -15.92 3.20 -8.32
N ASN A 102 -14.59 3.21 -8.15
CA ASN A 102 -13.73 4.24 -8.71
C ASN A 102 -13.47 3.93 -10.19
N THR A 103 -14.00 4.77 -11.07
CA THR A 103 -13.84 4.59 -12.52
C THR A 103 -12.39 4.73 -12.99
N ASN A 104 -11.52 5.37 -12.19
CA ASN A 104 -10.10 5.53 -12.52
C ASN A 104 -9.29 4.25 -12.30
N GLU A 105 -9.82 3.29 -11.55
CA GLU A 105 -9.15 2.00 -11.28
C GLU A 105 -9.44 0.94 -12.35
N ILE A 106 -10.52 1.12 -13.08
CA ILE A 106 -10.98 0.14 -14.07
C ILE A 106 -10.30 0.43 -15.41
N LYS A 107 -9.25 -0.34 -15.70
CA LYS A 107 -8.54 -0.28 -16.98
C LYS A 107 -9.12 -1.25 -18.00
N ARG A 108 -9.62 -2.40 -17.54
CA ARG A 108 -10.16 -3.50 -18.36
C ARG A 108 -11.47 -4.02 -17.78
N SER A 109 -12.35 -4.56 -18.62
CA SER A 109 -13.61 -5.18 -18.16
C SER A 109 -13.37 -6.35 -17.19
N LYS A 110 -12.29 -7.11 -17.37
CA LYS A 110 -11.89 -8.17 -16.43
C LYS A 110 -11.57 -7.65 -15.03
N ASP A 111 -11.07 -6.42 -14.91
CA ASP A 111 -10.78 -5.79 -13.60
C ASP A 111 -12.10 -5.46 -12.88
N LEU A 112 -13.10 -4.94 -13.62
CA LEU A 112 -14.44 -4.68 -13.09
C LEU A 112 -15.15 -5.98 -12.70
N GLU A 113 -15.11 -7.00 -13.54
CA GLU A 113 -15.70 -8.30 -13.24
C GLU A 113 -15.14 -8.89 -11.94
N MET A 114 -13.81 -8.87 -11.77
CA MET A 114 -13.16 -9.38 -10.57
C MET A 114 -13.57 -8.58 -9.32
N LEU A 115 -13.63 -7.25 -9.43
CA LEU A 115 -14.12 -6.38 -8.37
C LEU A 115 -15.56 -6.74 -7.96
N LEU A 116 -16.45 -6.97 -8.94
CA LEU A 116 -17.85 -7.32 -8.69
C LEU A 116 -17.99 -8.71 -8.07
N LEU A 117 -17.22 -9.70 -8.52
CA LEU A 117 -17.18 -11.04 -7.90
C LEU A 117 -16.78 -10.96 -6.43
N LYS A 118 -15.74 -10.18 -6.10
CA LYS A 118 -15.33 -9.95 -4.72
C LYS A 118 -16.39 -9.25 -3.91
N ALA A 119 -17.01 -8.19 -4.45
CA ALA A 119 -18.08 -7.46 -3.78
C ALA A 119 -19.29 -8.36 -3.48
N VAL A 120 -19.66 -9.24 -4.41
CA VAL A 120 -20.72 -10.25 -4.20
C VAL A 120 -20.32 -11.19 -3.07
N SER A 121 -19.11 -11.76 -3.09
CA SER A 121 -18.64 -12.65 -2.02
C SER A 121 -18.65 -11.96 -0.65
N HIS A 122 -18.12 -10.74 -0.56
CA HIS A 122 -18.09 -9.99 0.69
C HIS A 122 -19.50 -9.67 1.20
N ALA A 123 -20.42 -9.26 0.31
CA ALA A 123 -21.81 -8.99 0.68
C ALA A 123 -22.50 -10.22 1.27
N LEU A 124 -22.27 -11.39 0.68
CA LEU A 124 -22.84 -12.66 1.13
C LEU A 124 -22.28 -13.09 2.49
N ASP A 125 -21.00 -12.84 2.73
CA ASP A 125 -20.36 -13.16 3.99
C ASP A 125 -20.80 -12.26 5.13
N ILE A 126 -20.96 -10.97 4.84
CA ILE A 126 -21.59 -10.03 5.77
C ILE A 126 -23.00 -10.55 6.09
N ALA A 127 -23.83 -10.81 5.09
CA ALA A 127 -25.19 -11.30 5.30
C ALA A 127 -25.25 -12.57 6.19
N ASP A 128 -24.41 -13.58 5.93
CA ASP A 128 -24.37 -14.80 6.74
C ASP A 128 -23.94 -14.55 8.18
N LYS A 129 -22.93 -13.70 8.42
CA LYS A 129 -22.51 -13.33 9.78
C LYS A 129 -23.66 -12.66 10.57
N TYR A 130 -24.54 -11.93 9.89
CA TYR A 130 -25.69 -11.28 10.54
C TYR A 130 -26.85 -12.25 10.81
N GLU A 131 -27.14 -13.16 9.89
CA GLU A 131 -28.15 -14.20 10.11
C GLU A 131 -27.83 -15.09 11.31
N THR A 132 -26.54 -15.41 11.53
CA THR A 132 -26.12 -16.25 12.66
C THR A 132 -26.10 -15.48 13.98
N LYS A 133 -25.70 -14.20 13.98
CA LYS A 133 -25.59 -13.39 15.21
C LYS A 133 -26.91 -12.78 15.68
N PHE A 134 -27.82 -12.47 14.76
CA PHE A 134 -29.05 -11.74 15.09
C PHE A 134 -30.27 -12.58 14.72
N ASN A 135 -31.17 -12.76 15.69
CA ASN A 135 -32.44 -13.44 15.45
C ASN A 135 -33.23 -12.62 14.42
N ALA A 136 -33.53 -13.22 13.26
CA ALA A 136 -34.15 -12.59 12.09
C ALA A 136 -35.49 -11.86 12.37
N LYS A 137 -36.04 -12.01 13.57
CA LYS A 137 -37.30 -11.40 14.03
C LYS A 137 -37.19 -9.95 14.51
N SER A 138 -36.01 -9.42 14.79
CA SER A 138 -35.85 -8.02 15.25
C SER A 138 -35.62 -7.04 14.09
N ALA A 139 -36.05 -5.79 14.28
CA ALA A 139 -36.16 -4.75 13.26
C ALA A 139 -34.80 -4.38 12.61
N THR A 140 -34.86 -4.07 11.31
CA THR A 140 -33.84 -3.42 10.44
C THR A 140 -32.43 -3.30 11.02
N TYR A 141 -31.48 -4.07 10.48
CA TYR A 141 -30.11 -4.14 11.00
C TYR A 141 -29.11 -3.36 10.14
N PHE A 142 -28.12 -2.75 10.81
CA PHE A 142 -27.19 -1.76 10.26
C PHE A 142 -25.72 -2.18 10.32
N PRO A 143 -25.27 -3.14 9.51
CA PRO A 143 -23.86 -3.49 9.53
C PRO A 143 -23.01 -2.56 8.68
N ILE A 144 -22.27 -1.68 9.36
CA ILE A 144 -21.06 -1.08 8.79
C ILE A 144 -19.96 -2.13 8.85
N ILE A 145 -19.17 -2.24 7.78
CA ILE A 145 -17.92 -3.01 7.81
C ILE A 145 -17.00 -2.33 8.83
N ALA A 146 -16.80 -2.99 9.97
CA ALA A 146 -15.83 -2.53 10.97
C ALA A 146 -14.44 -2.43 10.33
N LYS A 147 -13.56 -1.61 10.90
CA LYS A 147 -12.14 -1.61 10.51
C LYS A 147 -11.55 -2.97 10.91
N GLU A 148 -11.53 -3.92 9.98
CA GLU A 148 -11.06 -5.28 10.24
C GLU A 148 -9.54 -5.29 10.44
N ASN A 149 -9.06 -6.16 11.34
CA ASN A 149 -7.63 -6.48 11.45
C ASN A 149 -7.10 -6.95 10.06
N PRO A 150 -5.90 -6.52 9.63
CA PRO A 150 -5.28 -6.97 8.39
C PRO A 150 -5.35 -8.48 8.11
N LEU A 151 -5.14 -9.34 9.12
CA LEU A 151 -5.25 -10.80 8.94
C LEU A 151 -6.68 -11.26 8.63
N ASN A 152 -7.69 -10.64 9.24
CA ASN A 152 -9.09 -10.91 8.92
C ASN A 152 -9.42 -10.47 7.48
N ARG A 153 -8.84 -9.34 7.03
CA ARG A 153 -8.96 -8.91 5.63
C ARG A 153 -8.34 -9.93 4.68
N ALA A 154 -7.14 -10.43 5.00
CA ALA A 154 -6.50 -11.49 4.22
C ALA A 154 -7.37 -12.75 4.12
N HIS A 155 -7.96 -13.20 5.23
CA HIS A 155 -8.89 -14.34 5.23
C HIS A 155 -10.13 -14.11 4.37
N ILE A 156 -10.74 -12.91 4.44
CA ILE A 156 -11.93 -12.57 3.65
C ILE A 156 -11.57 -12.44 2.16
N ASN A 157 -10.42 -11.84 1.85
CA ASN A 157 -9.91 -11.73 0.49
C ASN A 157 -9.54 -13.09 -0.12
N LEU A 158 -8.99 -14.02 0.67
CA LEU A 158 -8.74 -15.39 0.25
C LEU A 158 -10.03 -16.05 -0.22
N LYS A 159 -11.06 -15.99 0.63
CA LYS A 159 -12.36 -16.57 0.32
C LYS A 159 -13.00 -15.93 -0.91
N SER A 160 -12.86 -14.61 -1.07
CA SER A 160 -13.43 -13.90 -2.22
C SER A 160 -12.67 -14.16 -3.51
N ASP A 161 -11.35 -14.34 -3.47
CA ASP A 161 -10.55 -14.81 -4.61
C ASP A 161 -10.91 -16.26 -4.98
N ILE A 162 -11.08 -17.16 -4.01
CA ILE A 162 -11.56 -18.55 -4.23
C ILE A 162 -12.95 -18.53 -4.88
N PHE A 163 -13.89 -17.76 -4.33
CA PHE A 163 -15.22 -17.61 -4.89
C PHE A 163 -15.17 -17.13 -6.35
N ALA A 164 -14.39 -16.09 -6.62
CA ALA A 164 -14.26 -15.52 -7.95
C ALA A 164 -13.62 -16.50 -8.95
N ALA A 165 -12.59 -17.24 -8.52
CA ALA A 165 -11.94 -18.28 -9.32
C ALA A 165 -12.95 -19.37 -9.73
N ILE A 166 -13.77 -19.83 -8.78
CA ILE A 166 -14.80 -20.86 -9.05
C ILE A 166 -15.87 -20.34 -10.02
N VAL A 167 -16.37 -19.12 -9.82
CA VAL A 167 -17.38 -18.54 -10.73
C VAL A 167 -16.84 -18.44 -12.15
N ARG A 168 -15.60 -17.97 -12.32
CA ARG A 168 -14.95 -17.89 -13.63
C ARG A 168 -14.71 -19.25 -14.27
N TYR A 169 -14.25 -20.23 -13.48
CA TYR A 169 -14.08 -21.61 -13.92
C TYR A 169 -15.38 -22.24 -14.43
N PHE A 170 -16.48 -22.10 -13.67
CA PHE A 170 -17.80 -22.59 -14.11
C PHE A 170 -18.39 -21.79 -15.26
N SER A 171 -17.98 -20.54 -15.45
CA SER A 171 -18.35 -19.71 -16.61
C SER A 171 -17.53 -20.02 -17.87
N GLY A 172 -16.60 -20.98 -17.81
CA GLY A 172 -15.85 -21.48 -18.97
C GLY A 172 -14.39 -21.02 -19.05
N GLU A 173 -13.91 -20.20 -18.12
CA GLU A 173 -12.49 -19.79 -18.07
C GLU A 173 -11.66 -20.87 -17.36
N LYS A 174 -11.12 -21.83 -18.13
CA LYS A 174 -10.38 -22.98 -17.59
C LYS A 174 -9.17 -22.57 -16.74
N ASP A 175 -8.45 -21.54 -17.15
CA ASP A 175 -7.23 -21.06 -16.48
C ASP A 175 -7.52 -20.01 -15.40
N ALA A 176 -8.77 -19.89 -14.93
CA ALA A 176 -9.17 -18.84 -13.97
C ALA A 176 -8.36 -18.88 -12.67
N ILE A 177 -8.08 -20.09 -12.15
CA ILE A 177 -7.31 -20.30 -10.92
C ILE A 177 -5.88 -19.80 -11.13
N ASP A 178 -5.21 -20.28 -12.19
CA ASP A 178 -3.83 -19.92 -12.48
C ASP A 178 -3.66 -18.43 -12.79
N ASN A 179 -4.64 -17.82 -13.48
CA ASN A 179 -4.63 -16.40 -13.79
C ASN A 179 -4.73 -15.52 -12.53
N ILE A 180 -5.61 -15.86 -11.59
CA ILE A 180 -5.74 -15.12 -10.33
C ILE A 180 -4.49 -15.32 -9.47
N ALA A 181 -3.96 -16.55 -9.42
CA ALA A 181 -2.71 -16.86 -8.72
C ALA A 181 -1.54 -16.01 -9.25
N LYS A 182 -1.32 -16.04 -10.57
CA LYS A 182 -0.28 -15.22 -11.23
C LYS A 182 -0.45 -13.74 -10.93
N GLU A 183 -1.67 -13.22 -11.01
CA GLU A 183 -1.93 -11.80 -10.71
C GLU A 183 -1.59 -11.46 -9.26
N ARG A 184 -2.01 -12.27 -8.27
CA ARG A 184 -1.73 -12.01 -6.85
C ARG A 184 -0.25 -12.16 -6.52
N SER A 185 0.39 -13.20 -7.04
CA SER A 185 1.81 -13.46 -6.87
C SER A 185 2.67 -12.34 -7.45
N ALA A 186 2.41 -11.91 -8.70
CA ALA A 186 3.16 -10.82 -9.32
C ALA A 186 3.05 -9.52 -8.51
N ARG A 187 1.89 -9.25 -7.92
CA ARG A 187 1.68 -8.05 -7.08
C ARG A 187 2.48 -8.06 -5.78
N ALA A 188 2.93 -9.20 -5.29
CA ALA A 188 3.81 -9.29 -4.13
C ALA A 188 5.26 -8.94 -4.47
N LEU A 189 5.66 -9.00 -5.75
CA LEU A 189 7.02 -8.74 -6.22
C LEU A 189 7.18 -7.38 -6.92
N GLU A 190 6.10 -6.61 -7.04
CA GLU A 190 6.09 -5.29 -7.69
C GLU A 190 5.82 -4.17 -6.70
N PRO A 191 6.54 -3.03 -6.76
CA PRO A 191 6.20 -1.87 -5.95
C PRO A 191 4.90 -1.25 -6.47
N LYS A 192 3.83 -1.30 -5.65
CA LYS A 192 2.53 -0.73 -5.99
C LYS A 192 1.97 0.12 -4.88
N THR A 193 1.86 1.43 -5.14
CA THR A 193 1.30 2.38 -4.17
C THR A 193 -0.12 2.00 -3.78
N ARG A 194 -0.44 2.16 -2.49
CA ARG A 194 -1.78 1.95 -1.92
C ARG A 194 -2.36 0.55 -2.18
N PHE A 195 -1.50 -0.44 -2.36
CA PHE A 195 -1.89 -1.84 -2.47
C PHE A 195 -1.11 -2.67 -1.43
N ALA A 196 -1.81 -3.59 -0.78
CA ALA A 196 -1.25 -4.47 0.25
C ALA A 196 -1.37 -5.92 -0.23
N PRO A 197 -0.39 -6.47 -0.97
CA PRO A 197 -0.44 -7.86 -1.43
C PRO A 197 -0.47 -8.88 -0.28
N GLU A 198 -0.02 -8.49 0.91
CA GLU A 198 -0.12 -9.30 2.13
C GLU A 198 -1.58 -9.68 2.45
N GLU A 199 -2.54 -8.87 2.00
CA GLU A 199 -3.96 -9.12 2.17
C GLU A 199 -4.57 -10.08 1.13
N TYR A 200 -3.79 -10.69 0.23
CA TYR A 200 -4.31 -11.53 -0.85
C TYR A 200 -3.58 -12.89 -0.97
N PRO A 201 -3.74 -13.80 0.00
CA PRO A 201 -3.02 -15.08 0.09
C PRO A 201 -3.53 -16.15 -0.89
N PHE A 202 -4.11 -15.78 -2.04
CA PHE A 202 -4.77 -16.73 -2.94
C PHE A 202 -3.84 -17.85 -3.44
N LEU A 203 -2.54 -17.58 -3.53
CA LEU A 203 -1.50 -18.54 -3.89
C LEU A 203 -1.60 -19.84 -3.08
N MET A 204 -1.91 -19.74 -1.78
CA MET A 204 -1.97 -20.88 -0.88
C MET A 204 -3.13 -21.83 -1.18
N ALA A 205 -4.16 -21.36 -1.90
CA ALA A 205 -5.37 -22.12 -2.14
C ALA A 205 -5.41 -22.87 -3.47
N ILE A 206 -4.38 -22.74 -4.32
CA ILE A 206 -4.40 -23.25 -5.69
C ILE A 206 -4.62 -24.76 -5.73
N GLU A 207 -3.82 -25.53 -4.99
CA GLU A 207 -3.87 -26.99 -5.02
C GLU A 207 -5.18 -27.53 -4.44
N THR A 208 -5.55 -27.06 -3.24
CA THR A 208 -6.82 -27.44 -2.61
C THR A 208 -8.01 -27.11 -3.51
N LEU A 209 -7.98 -25.95 -4.18
CA LEU A 209 -9.06 -25.54 -5.06
C LEU A 209 -9.11 -26.39 -6.33
N LYS A 210 -7.98 -26.69 -6.96
CA LYS A 210 -7.90 -27.57 -8.14
C LYS A 210 -8.43 -28.96 -7.80
N TYR A 211 -7.91 -29.57 -6.73
CA TYR A 211 -8.38 -30.87 -6.24
C TYR A 211 -9.89 -30.87 -5.98
N THR A 212 -10.40 -29.84 -5.28
CA THR A 212 -11.84 -29.73 -4.98
C THR A 212 -12.70 -29.60 -6.24
N LEU A 213 -12.19 -28.95 -7.29
CA LEU A 213 -12.93 -28.78 -8.54
C LEU A 213 -12.85 -30.00 -9.45
N ASP A 214 -11.75 -30.75 -9.38
CA ASP A 214 -11.55 -31.99 -10.12
C ASP A 214 -12.39 -33.15 -9.54
N ASP A 215 -12.65 -33.13 -8.23
CA ASP A 215 -13.52 -34.10 -7.52
C ASP A 215 -15.02 -33.89 -7.81
N LEU A 216 -15.40 -32.83 -8.53
CA LEU A 216 -16.80 -32.58 -8.86
C LEU A 216 -17.31 -33.52 -9.96
N GLU A 217 -18.31 -34.35 -9.63
CA GLU A 217 -18.98 -35.24 -10.59
C GLU A 217 -19.56 -34.51 -11.80
N SER A 218 -20.04 -33.27 -11.62
CA SER A 218 -20.59 -32.46 -12.70
C SER A 218 -20.52 -30.96 -12.42
N LYS A 219 -20.46 -30.16 -13.50
CA LYS A 219 -20.53 -28.69 -13.42
C LYS A 219 -21.96 -28.23 -13.11
N PRO A 220 -22.14 -27.18 -12.31
CA PRO A 220 -23.47 -26.63 -12.04
C PRO A 220 -24.09 -26.05 -13.32
N GLY A 221 -25.41 -26.07 -13.42
CA GLY A 221 -26.13 -25.33 -14.46
C GLY A 221 -25.89 -23.82 -14.36
N ALA A 222 -26.04 -23.09 -15.46
CA ALA A 222 -25.73 -21.66 -15.54
C ALA A 222 -26.43 -20.79 -14.48
N GLY A 223 -27.62 -21.18 -14.03
CA GLY A 223 -28.39 -20.51 -12.97
C GLY A 223 -28.00 -20.88 -11.54
N GLN A 224 -26.98 -21.72 -11.33
CA GLN A 224 -26.54 -22.20 -10.02
C GLN A 224 -25.07 -21.92 -9.74
N ILE A 225 -24.35 -21.31 -10.68
CA ILE A 225 -22.91 -21.04 -10.61
C ILE A 225 -22.54 -20.30 -9.33
N TYR A 226 -23.21 -19.19 -9.01
CA TYR A 226 -22.86 -18.37 -7.84
C TYR A 226 -23.21 -19.08 -6.53
N ALA A 227 -24.34 -19.80 -6.48
CA ALA A 227 -24.73 -20.58 -5.32
C ALA A 227 -23.71 -21.70 -5.04
N LYS A 228 -23.30 -22.43 -6.09
CA LYS A 228 -22.32 -23.51 -5.97
C LYS A 228 -20.93 -22.98 -5.63
N ALA A 229 -20.50 -21.88 -6.24
CA ALA A 229 -19.24 -21.22 -5.91
C ALA A 229 -19.17 -20.79 -4.44
N ARG A 230 -20.28 -20.29 -3.88
CA ARG A 230 -20.38 -19.94 -2.46
C ARG A 230 -20.29 -21.17 -1.55
N GLU A 231 -20.94 -22.26 -1.92
CA GLU A 231 -20.88 -23.52 -1.17
C GLU A 231 -19.45 -24.06 -1.12
N ILE A 232 -18.81 -24.16 -2.29
CA ILE A 232 -17.45 -24.68 -2.43
C ILE A 232 -16.44 -23.76 -1.74
N SER A 233 -16.53 -22.43 -1.92
CA SER A 233 -15.58 -21.51 -1.29
C SER A 233 -15.63 -21.60 0.24
N LYS A 234 -16.81 -21.83 0.84
CA LYS A 234 -16.91 -22.09 2.28
C LYS A 234 -16.21 -23.38 2.69
N LYS A 235 -16.38 -24.48 1.93
CA LYS A 235 -15.73 -25.77 2.21
C LYS A 235 -14.22 -25.68 2.05
N VAL A 236 -13.72 -25.05 0.99
CA VAL A 236 -12.29 -24.85 0.79
C VAL A 236 -11.71 -24.01 1.93
N MET A 237 -12.41 -22.95 2.37
CA MET A 237 -11.92 -22.12 3.47
C MET A 237 -11.82 -22.83 4.81
N THR A 238 -12.50 -23.96 5.05
CA THR A 238 -12.32 -24.72 6.31
C THR A 238 -11.00 -25.48 6.37
N THR A 239 -10.27 -25.59 5.25
CA THR A 239 -8.93 -26.23 5.24
C THR A 239 -7.80 -25.24 5.52
N PHE A 240 -8.11 -23.94 5.67
CA PHE A 240 -7.11 -22.90 5.88
C PHE A 240 -7.18 -22.35 7.29
N GLU A 241 -6.06 -22.44 8.00
CA GLU A 241 -5.89 -21.86 9.31
C GLU A 241 -5.36 -20.42 9.24
N ILE A 242 -5.55 -19.66 10.32
CA ILE A 242 -5.01 -18.29 10.43
C ILE A 242 -3.47 -18.32 10.40
N SER A 243 -2.84 -19.38 10.92
CA SER A 243 -1.40 -19.61 10.90
C SER A 243 -0.82 -19.61 9.48
N GLN A 244 -1.50 -20.28 8.54
CA GLN A 244 -1.13 -20.31 7.13
C GLN A 244 -1.24 -18.92 6.49
N ILE A 245 -2.33 -18.19 6.77
CA ILE A 245 -2.49 -16.81 6.29
C ILE A 245 -1.36 -15.91 6.81
N HIS A 246 -0.91 -16.14 8.04
CA HIS A 246 0.21 -15.43 8.63
C HIS A 246 1.55 -15.75 7.92
N GLN A 247 1.76 -16.99 7.49
CA GLN A 247 2.93 -17.37 6.69
C GLN A 247 2.98 -16.60 5.36
N TRP A 248 1.86 -16.52 4.64
CA TRP A 248 1.77 -15.66 3.44
C TRP A 248 2.06 -14.20 3.78
N TRP A 249 1.50 -13.69 4.88
CA TRP A 249 1.69 -12.31 5.29
C TRP A 249 3.18 -11.98 5.48
N ASN A 250 3.92 -12.86 6.16
CA ASN A 250 5.35 -12.69 6.42
C ASN A 250 6.14 -12.72 5.11
N PHE A 251 5.86 -13.69 4.24
CA PHE A 251 6.48 -13.76 2.92
C PHE A 251 6.22 -12.48 2.11
N ALA A 252 4.94 -12.09 1.94
CA ALA A 252 4.54 -11.01 1.06
C ALA A 252 5.00 -9.64 1.57
N LYS A 253 5.09 -9.45 2.89
CA LYS A 253 5.63 -8.24 3.51
C LYS A 253 7.11 -8.08 3.19
N SER A 254 7.91 -9.13 3.38
CA SER A 254 9.35 -9.11 3.06
C SER A 254 9.58 -8.95 1.55
N ALA A 255 8.83 -9.66 0.72
CA ALA A 255 8.90 -9.52 -0.73
C ALA A 255 8.59 -8.09 -1.20
N GLN A 256 7.57 -7.46 -0.62
CA GLN A 256 7.24 -6.07 -0.93
C GLN A 256 8.32 -5.09 -0.49
N ASP A 257 8.87 -5.25 0.71
CA ASP A 257 9.96 -4.40 1.18
C ASP A 257 11.14 -4.41 0.20
N MET A 258 11.56 -5.59 -0.25
CA MET A 258 12.60 -5.74 -1.27
C MET A 258 12.19 -5.13 -2.61
N ALA A 259 10.95 -5.31 -3.07
CA ALA A 259 10.46 -4.72 -4.30
C ALA A 259 10.50 -3.18 -4.27
N TRP A 260 10.16 -2.57 -3.12
CA TRP A 260 10.24 -1.13 -2.93
C TRP A 260 11.67 -0.60 -2.88
N ARG A 261 12.62 -1.41 -2.41
CA ARG A 261 14.06 -1.11 -2.46
C ARG A 261 14.68 -1.35 -3.85
N GLY A 262 13.88 -1.77 -4.83
CA GLY A 262 14.27 -1.91 -6.23
C GLY A 262 14.88 -3.27 -6.59
N HIS A 263 14.71 -4.29 -5.76
CA HIS A 263 15.08 -5.65 -6.13
C HIS A 263 14.14 -6.18 -7.24
N LYS A 264 14.70 -6.99 -8.15
CA LYS A 264 13.92 -7.63 -9.20
C LYS A 264 13.18 -8.85 -8.66
N ALA A 265 12.13 -9.28 -9.35
CA ALA A 265 11.30 -10.41 -8.95
C ALA A 265 12.12 -11.71 -8.80
N GLU A 266 13.05 -11.94 -9.71
CA GLU A 266 13.99 -13.08 -9.71
C GLU A 266 14.86 -13.06 -8.45
N ASP A 267 15.38 -11.88 -8.08
CA ASP A 267 16.25 -11.72 -6.92
C ASP A 267 15.46 -11.96 -5.63
N ILE A 268 14.26 -11.37 -5.51
CA ILE A 268 13.38 -11.53 -4.34
C ILE A 268 13.06 -13.01 -4.08
N ILE A 269 12.69 -13.76 -5.12
CA ILE A 269 12.42 -15.19 -5.03
C ILE A 269 13.69 -15.96 -4.62
N SER A 270 14.84 -15.59 -5.19
CA SER A 270 16.13 -16.22 -4.87
C SER A 270 16.53 -16.02 -3.41
N PHE A 271 16.34 -14.82 -2.88
CA PHE A 271 16.55 -14.55 -1.45
C PHE A 271 15.63 -15.41 -0.58
N ALA A 272 14.32 -15.43 -0.88
CA ALA A 272 13.36 -16.22 -0.11
C ALA A 272 13.73 -17.71 -0.07
N ILE A 273 14.15 -18.30 -1.19
CA ILE A 273 14.48 -19.73 -1.30
C ILE A 273 15.84 -20.06 -0.67
N ASN A 274 16.87 -19.24 -0.93
CA ASN A 274 18.25 -19.62 -0.63
C ASN A 274 18.76 -19.11 0.72
N THR A 275 18.12 -18.11 1.32
CA THR A 275 18.66 -17.42 2.51
C THR A 275 17.74 -17.42 3.72
N SER A 276 16.44 -17.66 3.52
CA SER A 276 15.51 -17.68 4.64
C SER A 276 15.71 -18.95 5.47
N ASP A 277 15.83 -18.79 6.79
CA ASP A 277 15.89 -19.93 7.72
C ASP A 277 14.51 -20.59 7.89
N ASP A 278 13.42 -19.87 7.58
CA ASP A 278 12.04 -20.36 7.69
C ASP A 278 11.66 -21.28 6.50
N PRO A 279 11.39 -22.58 6.74
CA PRO A 279 10.98 -23.50 5.68
C PRO A 279 9.69 -23.11 4.96
N TYR A 280 8.76 -22.41 5.63
CA TYR A 280 7.50 -21.97 5.03
C TYR A 280 7.70 -20.81 4.05
N ILE A 281 8.64 -19.91 4.35
CA ILE A 281 9.04 -18.85 3.42
C ILE A 281 9.69 -19.47 2.18
N ARG A 282 10.61 -20.44 2.37
CA ARG A 282 11.25 -21.15 1.24
C ARG A 282 10.22 -21.87 0.36
N ALA A 283 9.27 -22.59 0.97
CA ALA A 283 8.21 -23.29 0.25
C ALA A 283 7.30 -22.31 -0.51
N THR A 284 6.95 -21.17 0.08
CA THR A 284 6.17 -20.12 -0.59
C THR A 284 6.95 -19.52 -1.76
N GLY A 285 8.27 -19.32 -1.60
CA GLY A 285 9.16 -18.87 -2.67
C GLY A 285 9.20 -19.82 -3.86
N LEU A 286 9.31 -21.12 -3.62
CA LEU A 286 9.24 -22.15 -4.67
C LEU A 286 7.89 -22.14 -5.39
N LEU A 287 6.79 -22.08 -4.64
CA LEU A 287 5.45 -22.00 -5.23
C LEU A 287 5.27 -20.73 -6.07
N MET A 288 5.86 -19.60 -5.67
CA MET A 288 5.87 -18.38 -6.47
C MET A 288 6.68 -18.50 -7.75
N ALA A 289 7.87 -19.12 -7.67
CA ALA A 289 8.71 -19.41 -8.82
C ALA A 289 7.93 -20.22 -9.87
N ASP A 290 7.27 -21.30 -9.42
CA ASP A 290 6.48 -22.18 -10.27
C ASP A 290 5.29 -21.45 -10.91
N VAL A 291 4.51 -20.71 -10.11
CA VAL A 291 3.31 -20.01 -10.60
C VAL A 291 3.65 -18.90 -11.58
N LEU A 292 4.73 -18.16 -11.34
CA LEU A 292 5.15 -17.05 -12.19
C LEU A 292 6.04 -17.50 -13.36
N GLY A 293 6.58 -18.71 -13.32
CA GLY A 293 7.59 -19.18 -14.28
C GLY A 293 8.89 -18.39 -14.16
N ILE A 294 9.27 -18.03 -12.93
CA ILE A 294 10.50 -17.28 -12.63
C ILE A 294 11.56 -18.29 -12.18
N GLU A 295 12.69 -18.30 -12.87
CA GLU A 295 13.86 -19.08 -12.45
C GLU A 295 14.65 -18.29 -11.39
N PRO A 296 14.92 -18.86 -10.21
CA PRO A 296 15.79 -18.22 -9.22
C PRO A 296 17.19 -17.99 -9.77
N ASN A 297 17.74 -16.82 -9.51
CA ASN A 297 19.08 -16.42 -9.87
C ASN A 297 20.13 -17.14 -9.00
N ALA A 298 20.80 -18.13 -9.58
CA ALA A 298 21.83 -18.93 -8.92
C ALA A 298 23.14 -18.15 -8.66
N ASP A 299 23.40 -17.09 -9.43
CA ASP A 299 24.63 -16.30 -9.37
C ASP A 299 24.47 -15.01 -8.54
N LEU A 300 23.35 -14.87 -7.83
CA LEU A 300 23.07 -13.68 -7.05
C LEU A 300 24.09 -13.55 -5.91
N ASP A 301 24.75 -12.38 -5.82
CA ASP A 301 25.58 -12.04 -4.67
C ASP A 301 24.68 -11.76 -3.46
N LEU A 302 24.29 -12.84 -2.78
CA LEU A 302 23.35 -12.82 -1.67
C LEU A 302 23.90 -12.09 -0.43
N TYR A 303 25.21 -11.82 -0.38
CA TYR A 303 25.88 -11.30 0.81
C TYR A 303 26.07 -9.78 0.79
N ASN A 304 25.93 -9.14 -0.37
CA ASN A 304 26.19 -7.71 -0.54
C ASN A 304 24.92 -6.90 -0.84
N GLN A 305 23.75 -7.47 -0.53
CA GLN A 305 22.44 -6.89 -0.80
C GLN A 305 21.54 -6.96 0.43
N HIS A 306 20.63 -6.01 0.57
CA HIS A 306 19.67 -6.00 1.66
C HIS A 306 18.67 -7.14 1.45
N ASN A 307 18.42 -7.91 2.51
CA ASN A 307 17.60 -9.09 2.41
C ASN A 307 16.61 -9.17 3.58
N THR A 308 15.36 -8.84 3.31
CA THR A 308 14.27 -8.84 4.31
C THR A 308 13.83 -10.26 4.71
N PHE A 309 14.37 -11.31 4.08
CA PHE A 309 14.17 -12.70 4.49
C PHE A 309 15.28 -13.24 5.40
N ALA A 310 16.41 -12.53 5.47
CA ALA A 310 17.52 -12.82 6.37
C ALA A 310 17.28 -12.24 7.77
N THR A 311 18.04 -12.72 8.76
CA THR A 311 17.98 -12.17 10.11
C THR A 311 18.53 -10.75 10.16
N HIS A 312 18.16 -10.02 11.21
CA HIS A 312 18.66 -8.68 11.44
C HIS A 312 20.20 -8.65 11.53
N GLU A 313 20.81 -9.64 12.20
CA GLU A 313 22.26 -9.77 12.38
C GLU A 313 22.98 -10.13 11.07
N GLN A 314 22.34 -10.88 10.18
CA GLN A 314 22.88 -11.15 8.84
C GLN A 314 22.94 -9.86 8.03
N ASN A 315 21.87 -9.06 8.03
CA ASN A 315 21.86 -7.76 7.36
C ASN A 315 22.86 -6.76 7.97
N ALA A 316 23.03 -6.74 9.29
CA ALA A 316 24.02 -5.91 9.97
C ALA A 316 25.46 -6.26 9.53
N ARG A 317 25.78 -7.56 9.41
CA ARG A 317 27.08 -8.03 8.89
C ARG A 317 27.28 -7.66 7.43
N ALA A 318 26.25 -7.83 6.60
CA ALA A 318 26.28 -7.43 5.19
C ALA A 318 26.48 -5.91 5.05
N HIS A 319 25.84 -5.11 5.90
CA HIS A 319 26.02 -3.67 5.94
C HIS A 319 27.48 -3.31 6.24
N LYS A 320 28.06 -3.85 7.31
CA LYS A 320 29.46 -3.59 7.68
C LYS A 320 30.43 -3.94 6.55
N LYS A 321 30.27 -5.13 5.96
CA LYS A 321 31.08 -5.55 4.81
C LYS A 321 30.95 -4.59 3.62
N ALA A 322 29.73 -4.16 3.29
CA ALA A 322 29.48 -3.22 2.21
C ALA A 322 30.07 -1.82 2.48
N VAL A 323 30.08 -1.39 3.75
CA VAL A 323 30.75 -0.15 4.19
C VAL A 323 32.26 -0.24 3.95
N ASP A 324 32.89 -1.33 4.39
CA ASP A 324 34.34 -1.55 4.25
C ASP A 324 34.77 -1.63 2.77
N GLU A 325 34.06 -2.42 1.97
CA GLU A 325 34.33 -2.58 0.53
C GLU A 325 34.17 -1.26 -0.25
N LEU A 326 33.14 -0.47 0.09
CA LEU A 326 32.93 0.83 -0.53
C LEU A 326 34.05 1.80 -0.17
N PHE A 327 34.42 1.87 1.11
CA PHE A 327 35.42 2.81 1.59
C PHE A 327 36.78 2.58 0.94
N GLU A 328 37.27 1.34 0.94
CA GLU A 328 38.56 0.99 0.33
C GLU A 328 38.58 1.36 -1.16
N LYS A 329 37.51 1.05 -1.89
CA LYS A 329 37.40 1.41 -3.30
C LYS A 329 37.47 2.93 -3.53
N ILE A 330 36.76 3.71 -2.71
CA ILE A 330 36.62 5.16 -2.89
C ILE A 330 37.89 5.90 -2.44
N VAL A 331 38.54 5.46 -1.36
CA VAL A 331 39.82 6.01 -0.92
C VAL A 331 40.91 5.76 -1.96
N ASP A 332 40.99 4.56 -2.51
CA ASP A 332 41.93 4.24 -3.59
C ASP A 332 41.72 5.15 -4.83
N GLU A 333 40.48 5.50 -5.14
CA GLU A 333 40.17 6.43 -6.22
C GLU A 333 40.58 7.86 -5.89
N ALA A 334 40.31 8.32 -4.66
CA ALA A 334 40.66 9.65 -4.17
C ALA A 334 42.18 9.86 -4.16
N VAL A 335 42.93 8.87 -3.67
CA VAL A 335 44.41 8.88 -3.66
C VAL A 335 44.97 8.90 -5.08
N ARG A 336 44.44 8.06 -5.99
CA ARG A 336 44.89 8.04 -7.40
C ARG A 336 44.66 9.35 -8.12
N LYS A 337 43.60 10.09 -7.77
CA LYS A 337 43.25 11.38 -8.36
C LYS A 337 43.85 12.59 -7.62
N ASP A 338 44.44 12.36 -6.45
CA ASP A 338 44.84 13.41 -5.50
C ASP A 338 43.70 14.42 -5.22
N ASP A 339 42.48 13.91 -5.09
CA ASP A 339 41.25 14.70 -4.99
C ASP A 339 40.27 14.04 -4.00
N SER A 340 39.70 14.83 -3.09
CA SER A 340 38.68 14.40 -2.13
C SER A 340 37.29 14.24 -2.77
N ARG A 341 37.10 14.76 -3.99
CA ARG A 341 35.80 14.73 -4.69
C ARG A 341 35.15 13.35 -4.80
N PRO A 342 35.88 12.24 -5.09
CA PRO A 342 35.29 10.91 -5.13
C PRO A 342 34.64 10.51 -3.80
N ILE A 343 35.22 10.92 -2.66
CA ILE A 343 34.68 10.65 -1.31
C ILE A 343 33.35 11.39 -1.11
N TYR A 344 33.32 12.69 -1.43
CA TYR A 344 32.09 13.48 -1.34
C TYR A 344 31.01 13.02 -2.32
N ASP A 345 31.37 12.68 -3.55
CA ASP A 345 30.43 12.17 -4.54
C ASP A 345 29.82 10.83 -4.13
N ALA A 346 30.59 9.95 -3.49
CA ALA A 346 30.08 8.72 -2.91
C ALA A 346 29.10 8.98 -1.77
N ALA A 347 29.45 9.88 -0.83
CA ALA A 347 28.56 10.26 0.28
C ALA A 347 27.25 10.89 -0.23
N ASN A 348 27.34 11.80 -1.19
CA ASN A 348 26.18 12.43 -1.81
C ASN A 348 25.29 11.39 -2.49
N SER A 349 25.89 10.45 -3.23
CA SER A 349 25.14 9.36 -3.87
C SER A 349 24.40 8.49 -2.86
N GLN A 350 25.02 8.17 -1.72
CA GLN A 350 24.37 7.42 -0.65
C GLN A 350 23.19 8.18 -0.04
N ASN A 351 23.35 9.48 0.23
CA ASN A 351 22.28 10.31 0.77
C ASN A 351 21.09 10.44 -0.19
N LEU A 352 21.32 10.48 -1.51
CA LEU A 352 20.24 10.45 -2.49
C LEU A 352 19.48 9.12 -2.49
N LYS A 353 20.21 8.01 -2.37
CA LYS A 353 19.62 6.66 -2.33
C LYS A 353 18.76 6.40 -1.08
N LEU A 354 18.87 7.24 -0.05
CA LEU A 354 17.96 7.21 1.10
C LEU A 354 16.50 7.48 0.69
N THR A 355 16.26 8.27 -0.37
CA THR A 355 14.90 8.48 -0.93
C THR A 355 14.25 7.20 -1.45
N GLU A 356 15.06 6.20 -1.77
CA GLU A 356 14.64 4.88 -2.24
C GLU A 356 14.64 3.84 -1.10
N GLY A 357 14.91 4.26 0.15
CA GLY A 357 15.04 3.36 1.30
C GLY A 357 16.28 2.47 1.27
N LYS A 358 17.29 2.79 0.45
CA LYS A 358 18.52 1.99 0.36
C LYS A 358 19.52 2.41 1.43
N VAL A 359 19.61 1.61 2.49
CA VAL A 359 20.47 1.89 3.66
C VAL A 359 21.62 0.91 3.86
N LEU A 360 21.65 -0.21 3.13
CA LEU A 360 22.79 -1.14 3.19
C LEU A 360 24.07 -0.45 2.69
N GLY A 361 25.15 -0.59 3.46
CA GLY A 361 26.44 0.04 3.16
C GLY A 361 26.46 1.56 3.37
N TRP A 362 25.39 2.17 3.88
CA TRP A 362 25.36 3.62 4.09
C TRP A 362 26.39 4.02 5.15
N CYS A 363 27.31 4.91 4.78
CA CYS A 363 28.37 5.45 5.63
C CYS A 363 28.67 6.90 5.26
N ALA A 364 27.67 7.63 4.75
CA ALA A 364 27.87 8.93 4.13
C ALA A 364 28.44 9.97 5.10
N HIS A 365 28.05 9.93 6.38
CA HIS A 365 28.59 10.82 7.40
C HIS A 365 30.08 10.55 7.64
N ALA A 366 30.48 9.29 7.74
CA ALA A 366 31.88 8.87 7.89
C ALA A 366 32.71 9.23 6.66
N LEU A 367 32.16 9.03 5.45
CA LEU A 367 32.79 9.49 4.20
C LEU A 367 32.98 11.02 4.19
N GLN A 368 31.99 11.79 4.61
CA GLN A 368 32.11 13.25 4.68
C GLN A 368 33.20 13.71 5.67
N ALA A 369 33.35 13.03 6.81
CA ALA A 369 34.41 13.29 7.77
C ALA A 369 35.78 12.93 7.18
N ALA A 370 35.92 11.74 6.59
CA ALA A 370 37.13 11.29 5.90
C ALA A 370 37.53 12.24 4.77
N GLY A 371 36.58 12.74 3.99
CA GLY A 371 36.82 13.74 2.93
C GLY A 371 37.38 15.06 3.47
N LYS A 372 36.86 15.55 4.61
CA LYS A 372 37.39 16.76 5.28
C LYS A 372 38.82 16.53 5.76
N ARG A 373 39.10 15.35 6.32
CA ARG A 373 40.44 14.96 6.77
C ARG A 373 41.41 14.88 5.58
N PHE A 374 40.97 14.30 4.46
CA PHE A 374 41.74 14.24 3.22
C PHE A 374 42.13 15.64 2.73
N ASP A 375 41.17 16.56 2.64
CA ASP A 375 41.44 17.94 2.20
C ASP A 375 42.38 18.70 3.13
N HIS A 376 42.29 18.45 4.44
CA HIS A 376 43.20 19.04 5.42
C HIS A 376 44.64 18.51 5.25
N GLN A 377 44.82 17.19 5.17
CA GLN A 377 46.14 16.57 5.01
C GLN A 377 46.80 16.93 3.67
N ARG A 378 46.01 17.01 2.58
CA ARG A 378 46.50 17.47 1.28
C ARG A 378 47.04 18.90 1.34
N LYS A 379 46.36 19.81 2.07
CA LYS A 379 46.85 21.19 2.27
C LYS A 379 48.15 21.26 3.07
N GLU A 380 48.37 20.30 3.97
CA GLU A 380 49.59 20.18 4.77
C GLU A 380 50.74 19.46 4.00
N GLY A 381 50.46 18.93 2.81
CA GLY A 381 51.44 18.19 2.00
C GLY A 381 51.74 16.79 2.54
N ILE A 382 50.87 16.25 3.40
CA ILE A 382 51.04 14.94 4.04
C ILE A 382 50.12 13.94 3.33
N GLN A 383 50.70 12.89 2.74
CA GLN A 383 49.94 11.73 2.28
C GLN A 383 49.76 10.76 3.45
N ALA A 384 48.70 10.94 4.23
CA ALA A 384 48.38 10.08 5.36
C ALA A 384 47.06 9.36 5.14
N ILE A 385 47.08 8.36 4.26
CA ILE A 385 45.94 7.44 4.03
C ILE A 385 45.49 6.84 5.36
N ASP A 386 46.43 6.47 6.23
CA ASP A 386 46.12 5.90 7.55
C ASP A 386 45.31 6.87 8.42
N LEU A 387 45.61 8.18 8.40
CA LEU A 387 44.81 9.18 9.14
C LEU A 387 43.40 9.38 8.57
N ILE A 388 43.21 9.15 7.28
CA ILE A 388 41.89 9.19 6.64
C ILE A 388 41.10 7.94 7.02
N ARG A 389 41.75 6.77 7.09
CA ARG A 389 41.17 5.52 7.57
C ARG A 389 40.77 5.61 9.04
N ASP A 390 41.65 6.14 9.89
CA ASP A 390 41.39 6.32 11.32
C ASP A 390 40.16 7.20 11.53
N GLU A 391 40.08 8.35 10.86
CA GLU A 391 38.91 9.24 10.93
C GLU A 391 37.63 8.53 10.45
N PHE A 392 37.70 7.74 9.39
CA PHE A 392 36.53 7.00 8.91
C PHE A 392 36.02 5.98 9.94
N VAL A 393 36.93 5.19 10.51
CA VAL A 393 36.61 4.16 11.51
C VAL A 393 36.07 4.79 12.80
N GLU A 394 36.62 5.92 13.24
CA GLU A 394 36.14 6.65 14.43
C GLU A 394 34.67 7.10 14.29
N GLN A 395 34.20 7.31 13.07
CA GLN A 395 32.82 7.76 12.80
C GLN A 395 31.83 6.59 12.61
N ILE A 396 32.30 5.35 12.48
CA ILE A 396 31.41 4.19 12.34
C ILE A 396 31.03 3.68 13.74
N GLU A 397 29.79 3.90 14.12
CA GLU A 397 29.21 3.35 15.35
C GLU A 397 28.52 2.01 15.07
N ASP A 398 28.73 1.02 15.94
CA ASP A 398 28.08 -0.30 15.80
C ASP A 398 26.54 -0.21 15.88
N SER A 399 25.99 0.77 16.60
CA SER A 399 24.54 1.01 16.72
C SER A 399 23.90 1.69 15.50
N LEU A 400 24.69 2.16 14.53
CA LEU A 400 24.17 2.94 13.40
C LEU A 400 23.23 2.11 12.52
N TRP A 401 23.45 0.80 12.43
CA TRP A 401 22.61 -0.09 11.61
C TRP A 401 21.15 -0.12 12.09
N ASP A 402 20.91 -0.15 13.41
CA ASP A 402 19.55 -0.16 13.97
C ASP A 402 18.81 1.12 13.57
N THR A 403 19.47 2.27 13.74
CA THR A 403 18.96 3.59 13.35
C THR A 403 18.66 3.66 11.85
N LEU A 404 19.56 3.12 11.01
CA LEU A 404 19.38 3.06 9.57
C LEU A 404 18.21 2.16 9.17
N ASN A 405 18.06 1.01 9.82
CA ASN A 405 16.97 0.08 9.55
C ASN A 405 15.62 0.73 9.88
N GLU A 406 15.48 1.31 11.08
CA GLU A 406 14.28 2.05 11.49
C GLU A 406 13.94 3.21 10.55
N PHE A 407 14.95 4.00 10.17
CA PHE A 407 14.78 5.09 9.22
C PHE A 407 14.27 4.57 7.87
N SER A 408 14.85 3.48 7.39
CA SER A 408 14.45 2.86 6.13
C SER A 408 13.01 2.36 6.15
N GLU A 409 12.55 1.81 7.27
CA GLU A 409 11.17 1.35 7.41
C GLU A 409 10.17 2.50 7.30
N GLU A 410 10.45 3.66 7.89
CA GLU A 410 9.60 4.85 7.76
C GLU A 410 9.61 5.43 6.34
N VAL A 411 10.75 5.40 5.65
CA VAL A 411 10.87 5.75 4.22
C VAL A 411 10.01 4.82 3.37
N ILE A 412 10.15 3.51 3.51
CA ILE A 412 9.38 2.53 2.72
C ILE A 412 7.88 2.65 3.01
N LYS A 413 7.49 2.82 4.27
CA LYS A 413 6.10 3.03 4.69
C LYS A 413 5.48 4.29 4.06
N SER A 414 6.23 5.39 4.02
CA SER A 414 5.80 6.63 3.37
C SER A 414 5.71 6.43 1.85
N THR A 415 6.70 5.75 1.26
CA THR A 415 6.74 5.44 -0.18
C THR A 415 5.56 4.58 -0.63
N ARG A 416 5.19 3.56 0.16
CA ARG A 416 4.03 2.70 -0.09
C ARG A 416 2.71 3.47 -0.15
N LYS A 417 2.60 4.57 0.60
CA LYS A 417 1.38 5.37 0.72
C LYS A 417 1.32 6.49 -0.31
N ASP A 418 2.40 7.24 -0.45
CA ASP A 418 2.45 8.52 -1.14
C ASP A 418 3.21 8.42 -2.49
N GLY A 419 3.94 7.34 -2.73
CA GLY A 419 4.72 7.11 -3.96
C GLY A 419 6.19 7.50 -3.79
N MET A 420 6.87 7.80 -4.89
CA MET A 420 8.27 8.21 -4.85
C MET A 420 8.44 9.45 -3.97
N LEU A 421 9.36 9.39 -3.02
CA LEU A 421 9.65 10.48 -2.09
C LEU A 421 10.70 11.43 -2.66
N SER A 422 10.58 12.70 -2.31
CA SER A 422 11.61 13.72 -2.55
C SER A 422 12.63 13.76 -1.40
N THR A 423 13.75 14.45 -1.61
CA THR A 423 14.73 14.70 -0.53
C THR A 423 14.11 15.48 0.64
N ASP A 424 13.17 16.39 0.37
CA ASP A 424 12.47 17.15 1.42
C ASP A 424 11.59 16.24 2.28
N ASP A 425 10.94 15.24 1.67
CA ASP A 425 10.16 14.25 2.42
C ASP A 425 11.05 13.43 3.36
N VAL A 426 12.22 13.01 2.88
CA VAL A 426 13.23 12.27 3.67
C VAL A 426 13.78 13.13 4.81
N ILE A 427 14.00 14.42 4.58
CA ILE A 427 14.37 15.38 5.63
C ILE A 427 13.25 15.49 6.67
N GLY A 428 12.00 15.56 6.23
CA GLY A 428 10.84 15.57 7.12
C GLY A 428 10.77 14.34 8.02
N ILE A 429 11.06 13.15 7.46
CA ILE A 429 11.16 11.89 8.23
C ILE A 429 12.31 11.98 9.25
N ALA A 430 13.49 12.44 8.83
CA ALA A 430 14.65 12.56 9.71
C ALA A 430 14.43 13.58 10.85
N GLN A 431 13.75 14.70 10.57
CA GLN A 431 13.44 15.73 11.57
C GLN A 431 12.39 15.27 12.60
N ALA A 432 11.51 14.34 12.22
CA ALA A 432 10.43 13.88 13.09
C ALA A 432 10.94 13.04 14.29
N ASN A 433 12.16 12.49 14.22
CA ASN A 433 12.74 11.68 15.28
C ASN A 433 14.20 12.09 15.56
N PRO A 434 14.53 12.55 16.78
CA PRO A 434 15.90 12.91 17.17
C PRO A 434 16.93 11.79 16.98
N HIS A 435 16.50 10.52 16.98
CA HIS A 435 17.38 9.38 16.73
C HIS A 435 18.03 9.45 15.33
N PHE A 436 17.42 10.14 14.36
CA PHE A 436 17.92 10.26 12.98
C PHE A 436 18.85 11.47 12.76
N THR A 437 19.36 12.10 13.82
CA THR A 437 20.17 13.34 13.73
C THR A 437 21.42 13.17 12.86
N VAL A 438 22.11 12.02 12.94
CA VAL A 438 23.30 11.75 12.10
C VAL A 438 22.95 11.74 10.61
N LEU A 439 21.84 11.08 10.25
CA LEU A 439 21.35 11.05 8.87
C LEU A 439 20.97 12.45 8.39
N LEU A 440 20.21 13.20 9.22
CA LEU A 440 19.80 14.57 8.90
C LEU A 440 21.01 15.47 8.62
N ASN A 441 22.03 15.43 9.50
CA ASN A 441 23.24 16.22 9.34
C ASN A 441 24.01 15.84 8.08
N SER A 442 24.10 14.55 7.76
CA SER A 442 24.74 14.06 6.54
C SER A 442 24.01 14.53 5.27
N ILE A 443 22.67 14.43 5.25
CA ILE A 443 21.84 14.92 4.14
C ILE A 443 22.02 16.43 3.96
N MET A 444 22.00 17.20 5.05
CA MET A 444 22.22 18.65 5.00
C MET A 444 23.63 19.00 4.51
N ALA A 445 24.65 18.21 4.86
CA ALA A 445 26.00 18.40 4.33
C ALA A 445 26.06 18.17 2.81
N THR A 446 25.32 17.18 2.28
CA THR A 446 25.18 16.98 0.83
C THR A 446 24.47 18.16 0.15
N LEU A 447 23.39 18.68 0.74
CA LEU A 447 22.67 19.83 0.16
C LEU A 447 23.50 21.12 0.15
N ASN A 448 24.48 21.23 1.05
CA ASN A 448 25.41 22.36 1.12
C ASN A 448 26.70 22.14 0.32
N ASP A 449 26.90 20.97 -0.31
CA ASP A 449 28.11 20.68 -1.10
C ASP A 449 28.08 21.44 -2.44
N PRO A 450 29.04 22.34 -2.72
CA PRO A 450 29.05 23.13 -3.95
C PRO A 450 29.07 22.28 -5.22
N GLY A 451 29.78 21.15 -5.20
CA GLY A 451 29.84 20.29 -6.38
C GLY A 451 28.53 19.53 -6.63
N TYR A 452 27.75 19.26 -5.58
CA TYR A 452 26.40 18.72 -5.72
C TYR A 452 25.42 19.78 -6.24
N ILE A 453 25.48 21.00 -5.70
CA ILE A 453 24.67 22.14 -6.16
C ILE A 453 24.92 22.40 -7.66
N ALA A 454 26.18 22.44 -8.09
CA ALA A 454 26.53 22.63 -9.50
C ALA A 454 25.98 21.51 -10.40
N LYS A 455 25.96 20.26 -9.93
CA LYS A 455 25.35 19.12 -10.65
C LYS A 455 23.83 19.28 -10.77
N LEU A 456 23.16 19.75 -9.72
CA LEU A 456 21.72 20.03 -9.75
C LEU A 456 21.37 21.17 -10.71
N GLU A 457 22.14 22.25 -10.69
CA GLU A 457 21.97 23.39 -11.60
C GLU A 457 22.15 22.95 -13.07
N ALA A 458 23.21 22.19 -13.36
CA ALA A 458 23.45 21.67 -14.71
C ALA A 458 22.35 20.72 -15.19
N ALA A 459 21.78 19.89 -14.30
CA ALA A 459 20.67 19.01 -14.63
C ALA A 459 19.37 19.79 -14.95
N ASN A 460 19.13 20.89 -14.23
CA ASN A 460 17.98 21.77 -14.48
C ASN A 460 18.14 22.57 -15.80
N ASP A 461 19.36 22.97 -16.15
CA ASP A 461 19.64 23.69 -17.40
C ASP A 461 19.50 22.81 -18.65
N MET A 462 19.70 21.50 -18.51
CA MET A 462 19.54 20.52 -19.60
C MET A 462 18.11 19.97 -19.75
N ALA A 463 17.18 20.31 -18.85
CA ALA A 463 15.78 19.92 -19.01
C ALA A 463 15.20 20.62 -20.25
N PRO A 464 14.62 19.89 -21.23
CA PRO A 464 14.10 20.49 -22.43
C PRO A 464 13.01 21.50 -22.06
N LYS A 465 13.29 22.79 -22.28
CA LYS A 465 12.29 23.85 -22.22
C LYS A 465 11.22 23.49 -23.25
N GLY A 466 10.09 22.98 -22.78
CA GLY A 466 8.92 22.73 -23.62
C GLY A 466 8.58 23.99 -24.41
N PRO A 467 7.99 23.87 -25.61
CA PRO A 467 7.69 25.03 -26.43
C PRO A 467 6.81 26.00 -25.63
N ALA A 468 7.27 27.26 -25.55
CA ALA A 468 6.51 28.33 -24.95
C ALA A 468 5.09 28.33 -25.57
N PRO A 469 4.02 28.54 -24.77
CA PRO A 469 2.67 28.53 -25.29
C PRO A 469 2.56 29.56 -26.42
N ALA A 470 2.23 29.08 -27.61
CA ALA A 470 1.98 29.93 -28.77
C ALA A 470 0.91 30.95 -28.40
N ALA A 471 1.23 32.24 -28.56
CA ALA A 471 0.27 33.31 -28.39
C ALA A 471 -0.92 33.07 -29.33
N GLY A 472 -2.09 32.82 -28.74
CA GLY A 472 -3.35 32.72 -29.47
C GLY A 472 -3.73 34.05 -30.12
N PRO A 473 -4.56 34.03 -31.17
CA PRO A 473 -4.87 35.21 -31.97
C PRO A 473 -5.65 36.26 -31.16
N SER A 474 -5.13 37.49 -31.19
CA SER A 474 -5.68 38.68 -30.54
C SER A 474 -6.94 39.15 -31.28
N PHE A 475 -8.09 39.16 -30.60
CA PHE A 475 -9.28 39.87 -31.06
C PHE A 475 -9.16 41.35 -30.71
N ALA A 476 -9.13 42.19 -31.73
CA ALA A 476 -9.13 43.64 -31.61
C ALA A 476 -10.40 44.14 -30.90
N LYS A 477 -10.22 44.96 -29.86
CA LYS A 477 -11.23 45.91 -29.38
C LYS A 477 -10.63 47.31 -29.35
N THR A 478 -11.27 48.18 -30.13
CA THR A 478 -11.08 49.62 -30.23
C THR A 478 -11.60 50.35 -28.99
N GLY A 479 -10.81 51.28 -28.43
CA GLY A 479 -11.29 52.38 -27.58
C GLY A 479 -10.38 52.73 -26.38
N PRO A 480 -10.19 54.01 -26.00
CA PRO A 480 -8.87 54.54 -25.66
C PRO A 480 -8.61 54.95 -24.18
N GLN A 481 -7.31 54.95 -23.86
CA GLN A 481 -6.52 55.79 -22.93
C GLN A 481 -6.89 55.89 -21.42
N ASN A 482 -5.97 55.42 -20.56
CA ASN A 482 -5.09 56.28 -19.75
C ASN A 482 -3.96 55.47 -19.04
N GLN A 483 -2.78 56.11 -18.94
CA GLN A 483 -1.43 55.66 -18.47
C GLN A 483 -1.36 55.17 -16.98
N PRO A 484 -0.19 54.83 -16.36
CA PRO A 484 1.19 54.58 -16.85
C PRO A 484 1.86 53.27 -16.35
N ASN A 485 3.01 53.01 -16.98
CA ASN A 485 4.09 52.03 -16.79
C ASN A 485 4.60 51.82 -15.34
N LEU A 486 4.80 50.56 -14.88
CA LEU A 486 5.74 50.17 -13.81
C LEU A 486 6.04 48.65 -13.81
N GLY A 487 7.28 48.27 -14.15
CA GLY A 487 8.17 47.28 -13.50
C GLY A 487 7.76 45.79 -13.31
N PRO A 488 8.67 44.82 -13.55
CA PRO A 488 8.42 43.40 -13.33
C PRO A 488 8.43 43.02 -11.83
N LYS A 489 7.44 42.23 -11.43
CA LYS A 489 7.25 41.70 -10.07
C LYS A 489 8.22 40.54 -9.79
N THR A 490 9.05 40.73 -8.78
CA THR A 490 9.74 39.66 -8.05
C THR A 490 8.76 38.85 -7.19
N GLN A 491 8.93 37.53 -7.16
CA GLN A 491 8.25 36.62 -6.24
C GLN A 491 8.81 36.77 -4.81
N PRO A 492 7.98 36.69 -3.76
CA PRO A 492 8.48 36.67 -2.38
C PRO A 492 8.68 35.24 -1.86
N SER A 493 9.85 35.01 -1.26
CA SER A 493 10.14 33.94 -0.31
C SER A 493 9.40 34.20 1.00
N PHE A 494 8.81 33.16 1.60
CA PHE A 494 8.26 33.20 2.95
C PHE A 494 9.08 32.31 3.89
N ALA A 495 9.69 32.96 4.88
CA ALA A 495 10.23 32.35 6.10
C ALA A 495 9.15 32.33 7.21
N PRO A 496 9.24 31.46 8.22
CA PRO A 496 8.22 31.32 9.27
C PRO A 496 8.45 32.29 10.44
N SER A 497 7.38 32.95 10.91
CA SER A 497 7.40 33.79 12.12
C SER A 497 6.84 33.06 13.34
N LEU A 498 7.63 32.98 14.40
CA LEU A 498 7.15 32.78 15.78
C LEU A 498 6.26 33.96 16.21
N GLY A 499 5.13 33.66 16.86
CA GLY A 499 4.25 34.65 17.49
C GLY A 499 3.72 34.15 18.83
N LEU A 500 4.22 34.76 19.90
CA LEU A 500 3.79 34.62 21.29
C LEU A 500 2.61 35.57 21.59
N GLY A 501 1.72 35.17 22.51
CA GLY A 501 0.73 36.02 23.17
C GLY A 501 -0.72 35.73 22.72
N GLY A 502 -1.75 35.68 23.56
CA GLY A 502 -1.89 35.92 24.99
C GLY A 502 -3.36 36.24 25.28
N GLY A 503 -3.92 35.66 26.36
CA GLY A 503 -5.00 36.27 27.14
C GLY A 503 -6.47 35.93 26.80
N GLY A 504 -7.25 35.67 27.85
CA GLY A 504 -8.67 36.02 27.91
C GLY A 504 -9.63 34.86 28.21
N GLY A 505 -9.95 34.63 29.48
CA GLY A 505 -10.93 33.63 29.91
C GLY A 505 -12.39 34.11 29.90
N SER A 506 -13.33 33.17 30.07
CA SER A 506 -14.62 33.41 30.73
C SER A 506 -15.28 32.10 31.20
N ARG A 507 -16.09 32.23 32.26
CA ARG A 507 -16.68 31.20 33.14
C ARG A 507 -18.02 30.63 32.63
N SER A 508 -18.34 29.37 33.00
CA SER A 508 -19.65 28.93 33.56
C SER A 508 -19.57 27.45 34.02
N THR A 509 -19.53 27.15 35.32
CA THR A 509 -20.63 26.70 36.22
C THR A 509 -21.38 25.39 35.87
N HIS A 510 -21.32 24.49 36.87
CA HIS A 510 -22.29 23.48 37.33
C HIS A 510 -22.26 22.00 36.89
N LYS A 511 -21.82 21.20 37.87
CA LYS A 511 -22.44 19.99 38.49
C LYS A 511 -22.87 18.83 37.57
N LYS A 512 -22.19 17.68 37.73
CA LYS A 512 -22.79 16.34 37.61
C LYS A 512 -22.43 15.46 38.82
N ARG A 513 -23.46 14.82 39.38
CA ARG A 513 -23.41 13.71 40.34
C ARG A 513 -23.31 12.36 39.56
N PRO A 514 -23.12 11.21 40.23
CA PRO A 514 -22.18 10.17 39.81
C PRO A 514 -22.76 9.13 38.85
N LEU A 515 -21.85 8.46 38.13
CA LEU A 515 -22.12 7.30 37.27
C LEU A 515 -22.46 6.05 38.12
N PRO A 516 -23.42 5.21 37.69
CA PRO A 516 -23.53 3.84 38.16
C PRO A 516 -22.50 2.95 37.45
N LYS A 517 -21.85 2.08 38.25
CA LYS A 517 -20.96 1.00 37.81
C LYS A 517 -21.66 0.08 36.80
N LYS A 518 -20.98 -0.25 35.71
CA LYS A 518 -21.18 -1.46 34.92
C LYS A 518 -19.80 -2.01 34.55
N GLU A 519 -19.63 -3.29 34.82
CA GLU A 519 -18.41 -4.10 34.74
C GLU A 519 -17.67 -3.90 33.41
N SER A 520 -16.35 -3.69 33.49
CA SER A 520 -15.46 -3.68 32.33
C SER A 520 -15.13 -5.11 31.89
N VAL A 521 -14.88 -5.24 30.59
CA VAL A 521 -14.53 -6.47 29.86
C VAL A 521 -13.09 -6.94 30.16
N GLU A 522 -12.52 -6.53 31.30
CA GLU A 522 -11.15 -6.91 31.72
C GLU A 522 -11.10 -8.21 32.54
N ASP A 523 -12.26 -8.81 32.88
CA ASP A 523 -12.33 -10.06 33.66
C ASP A 523 -12.43 -11.34 32.79
N LEU A 524 -12.16 -11.25 31.49
CA LEU A 524 -12.16 -12.43 30.58
C LEU A 524 -10.78 -12.81 30.01
N ASP A 525 -9.73 -12.00 30.22
CA ASP A 525 -8.38 -12.28 29.71
C ASP A 525 -7.42 -12.86 30.76
N GLN A 526 -7.92 -13.34 31.91
CA GLN A 526 -7.09 -14.00 32.95
C GLN A 526 -7.48 -15.46 33.21
N LYS A 527 -8.07 -16.17 32.24
CA LYS A 527 -8.41 -17.59 32.39
C LYS A 527 -7.95 -18.53 31.26
N GLU A 528 -6.97 -18.11 30.47
CA GLU A 528 -6.23 -18.99 29.56
C GLU A 528 -4.71 -18.93 29.80
N ASP A 529 -4.32 -19.11 31.05
CA ASP A 529 -2.98 -19.61 31.43
C ASP A 529 -3.13 -20.38 32.76
N GLN A 530 -3.63 -21.63 32.66
CA GLN A 530 -3.41 -22.72 33.60
C GLN A 530 -3.25 -24.04 32.84
#